data_AF-A0A7J7J3V1-F1
#
_entry.id   AF-A0A7J7J3V1-F1
#
_cell.length_a   1.000
_cell.length_b   1.000
_cell.length_c   1.000
_cell.angle_alpha   90.00
_cell.angle_beta   90.00
_cell.angle_gamma   90.00
#
_symmetry.space_group_name_H-M   'P 1'
#
loop_
_entity.id
_entity.type
_entity.pdbx_description
1 polymer ?
#
loop_
_entity_poly.entity_id
_entity_poly.type
_entity_poly.pdbx_seq_one_letter_code
_entity_poly.pdbx_strand_id
1 'polypeptide(L)'
;MGVTLYTLIFGENPFYDVEETMHAVLRPPFEVSPALTQLIQWMLHPDPLFRARLRDIKTHKWITQPVYIEDYSWQEVLPNFEFCGNMAADNRPNPLDSSASEDNSAAENSDDDDVRQEMIRVLSNE
;
A
#
# COMPACT_ATOMS: atom_id res chain seq x y z
N MET A 1 4.24 11.12 -0.65
CA MET A 1 2.94 11.81 -0.78
C MET A 1 2.23 11.47 -2.08
N GLY A 2 2.86 11.56 -3.26
CA GLY A 2 2.19 11.25 -4.53
C GLY A 2 1.68 9.80 -4.60
N VAL A 3 2.54 8.84 -4.27
CA VAL A 3 2.18 7.40 -4.19
C VAL A 3 1.06 7.20 -3.17
N THR A 4 1.20 7.74 -1.97
CA THR A 4 0.18 7.66 -0.91
C THR A 4 -1.19 8.16 -1.37
N LEU A 5 -1.24 9.30 -2.07
CA LEU A 5 -2.48 9.85 -2.60
C LEU A 5 -3.07 8.93 -3.67
N TYR A 6 -2.25 8.42 -4.59
CA TYR A 6 -2.68 7.46 -5.60
C TYR A 6 -3.31 6.23 -4.95
N THR A 7 -2.62 5.61 -3.99
CA THR A 7 -3.09 4.39 -3.32
C THR A 7 -4.34 4.62 -2.49
N LEU A 8 -4.47 5.78 -1.84
CA LEU A 8 -5.69 6.12 -1.10
C LEU A 8 -6.92 6.20 -2.01
N ILE A 9 -6.74 6.67 -3.25
CA ILE A 9 -7.83 6.85 -4.21
C ILE A 9 -8.13 5.56 -4.95
N PHE A 10 -7.09 4.88 -5.47
CA PHE A 10 -7.24 3.75 -6.38
C PHE A 10 -7.12 2.38 -5.72
N GLY A 11 -6.64 2.31 -4.48
CA GLY A 11 -6.48 1.04 -3.75
C GLY A 11 -5.29 0.19 -4.21
N GLU A 12 -4.46 0.69 -5.13
CA GLU A 12 -3.29 -0.01 -5.66
C GLU A 12 -2.05 0.89 -5.74
N ASN A 13 -0.88 0.32 -6.00
CA ASN A 13 0.34 1.09 -6.20
C ASN A 13 0.41 1.64 -7.64
N PRO A 14 0.91 2.87 -7.84
CA PRO A 14 1.00 3.48 -9.17
C PRO A 14 2.04 2.83 -10.10
N PHE A 15 3.05 2.14 -9.54
CA PHE A 15 4.15 1.53 -10.28
C PHE A 15 4.47 0.17 -9.66
N TYR A 16 4.65 -0.85 -10.50
CA TYR A 16 5.00 -2.21 -10.07
C TYR A 16 6.48 -2.55 -10.28
N ASP A 17 7.12 -1.86 -11.23
CA ASP A 17 8.54 -2.03 -11.53
C ASP A 17 9.30 -0.69 -11.58
N VAL A 18 10.62 -0.81 -11.72
CA VAL A 18 11.54 0.33 -11.77
C VAL A 18 11.33 1.15 -13.06
N GLU A 19 11.02 0.49 -14.17
CA GLU A 19 10.84 1.14 -15.46
C GLU A 19 9.60 2.04 -15.48
N GLU A 20 8.48 1.57 -14.96
CA GLU A 20 7.25 2.35 -14.78
C GLU A 20 7.49 3.54 -13.86
N THR A 21 8.28 3.35 -12.79
CA THR A 21 8.66 4.43 -11.87
C THR A 21 9.50 5.50 -12.57
N MET A 22 10.46 5.09 -13.40
CA MET A 22 11.32 6.02 -14.15
C MET A 22 10.54 6.85 -15.16
N HIS A 23 9.60 6.22 -15.87
CA HIS A 23 8.78 6.90 -16.88
C HIS A 23 7.55 7.61 -16.29
N ALA A 24 7.23 7.36 -15.02
CA ALA A 24 6.05 7.85 -14.31
C ALA A 24 4.73 7.60 -15.09
N VAL A 25 4.62 6.43 -15.72
CA VAL A 25 3.44 6.04 -16.51
C VAL A 25 2.34 5.56 -15.55
N LEU A 26 1.35 6.40 -15.32
CA LEU A 26 0.20 6.08 -14.47
C LEU A 26 -0.90 5.39 -15.26
N ARG A 27 -1.48 4.33 -14.70
CA ARG A 27 -2.61 3.58 -15.28
C ARG A 27 -3.75 3.47 -14.25
N PRO A 28 -4.47 4.57 -13.96
CA PRO A 28 -5.55 4.53 -12.98
C PRO A 28 -6.66 3.56 -13.42
N PRO A 29 -7.19 2.72 -12.52
CA PRO A 29 -8.20 1.71 -12.85
C PRO A 29 -9.57 2.31 -13.21
N PHE A 30 -9.80 3.56 -12.83
CA PHE A 30 -11.02 4.31 -13.15
C PHE A 30 -10.72 5.80 -13.31
N GLU A 31 -11.60 6.50 -14.02
CA GLU A 31 -11.48 7.94 -14.21
C GLU A 31 -11.84 8.70 -12.93
N VAL A 32 -11.12 9.81 -12.71
CA VAL A 32 -11.36 10.74 -11.61
C VAL A 32 -11.41 12.16 -12.14
N SER A 33 -11.74 13.12 -11.26
CA SER A 33 -11.77 14.52 -11.66
C SER A 33 -10.44 14.96 -12.30
N PRO A 34 -10.46 15.81 -13.35
CA PRO A 34 -9.24 16.29 -13.99
C PRO A 34 -8.28 16.99 -13.02
N ALA A 35 -8.83 17.61 -11.97
CA ALA A 35 -8.06 18.23 -10.91
C ALA A 35 -7.23 17.21 -10.11
N LEU A 36 -7.79 16.04 -9.78
CA LEU A 36 -7.08 14.99 -9.08
C LEU A 36 -6.00 14.37 -9.96
N THR A 37 -6.34 14.05 -11.20
CA THR A 37 -5.39 13.48 -12.18
C THR A 37 -4.18 14.40 -12.35
N GLN A 38 -4.41 15.70 -12.56
CA GLN A 38 -3.37 16.71 -12.66
C GLN A 38 -2.49 16.75 -11.40
N LEU A 39 -3.09 16.75 -10.21
CA LEU A 39 -2.36 16.80 -8.95
C LEU A 39 -1.44 15.58 -8.76
N ILE A 40 -1.98 14.38 -8.99
CA ILE A 40 -1.23 13.13 -8.87
C ILE A 40 -0.05 13.11 -9.85
N GLN A 41 -0.29 13.44 -11.11
CA GLN A 41 0.77 13.54 -12.14
C GLN A 41 1.84 14.55 -11.75
N TRP A 42 1.44 15.71 -11.21
CA TRP A 42 2.39 16.74 -10.79
C TRP A 42 3.23 16.32 -9.58
N MET A 43 2.64 15.60 -8.63
CA MET A 43 3.34 15.06 -7.46
C MET A 43 4.26 13.88 -7.79
N LEU A 44 3.92 13.11 -8.84
CA LEU A 44 4.67 11.95 -9.31
C LEU A 44 5.52 12.26 -10.55
N HIS A 45 5.74 13.54 -10.87
CA HIS A 45 6.53 13.92 -12.03
C HIS A 45 7.95 13.30 -11.97
N PRO A 46 8.44 12.67 -13.06
CA PRO A 46 9.71 11.94 -13.05
C PRO A 46 10.88 12.89 -12.83
N ASP A 47 10.87 14.04 -13.52
CA ASP A 47 11.85 15.11 -13.31
C ASP A 47 11.54 15.89 -12.02
N PRO A 48 12.47 15.92 -11.04
CA PRO A 48 12.32 16.64 -9.78
C PRO A 48 12.12 18.16 -9.93
N LEU A 49 12.60 18.78 -11.01
CA LEU A 49 12.48 20.23 -11.23
C LEU A 49 11.03 20.64 -11.51
N PHE A 50 10.28 19.76 -12.14
CA PHE A 50 8.85 19.95 -12.45
C PHE A 50 7.94 19.33 -11.40
N ARG A 51 8.47 18.52 -10.47
CA ARG A 51 7.69 17.90 -9.40
C ARG A 51 7.13 18.94 -8.45
N ALA A 52 5.86 18.77 -8.09
CA ALA A 52 5.11 19.66 -7.23
C ALA A 52 5.84 19.93 -5.89
N ARG A 53 5.94 21.21 -5.49
CA ARG A 53 6.45 21.58 -4.17
C ARG A 53 5.29 21.68 -3.20
N LEU A 54 5.55 21.40 -1.92
CA LEU A 54 4.53 21.36 -0.88
C LEU A 54 3.68 22.64 -0.79
N ARG A 55 4.31 23.80 -0.91
CA ARG A 55 3.62 25.10 -0.89
C ARG A 55 2.59 25.26 -2.01
N ASP A 56 2.87 24.67 -3.18
CA ASP A 56 1.99 24.78 -4.35
C ASP A 56 0.85 23.75 -4.25
N ILE A 57 1.15 22.56 -3.70
CA ILE A 57 0.16 21.51 -3.40
C ILE A 57 -0.89 22.02 -2.40
N LYS A 58 -0.47 22.71 -1.32
CA LYS A 58 -1.38 23.21 -0.28
C LYS A 58 -2.48 24.12 -0.83
N THR A 59 -2.18 24.85 -1.90
CA THR A 59 -3.12 25.77 -2.56
C THR A 59 -3.85 25.14 -3.74
N HIS A 60 -3.61 23.86 -4.03
CA HIS A 60 -4.19 23.20 -5.19
C HIS A 60 -5.70 23.01 -5.00
N LYS A 61 -6.49 23.32 -6.04
CA LYS A 61 -7.96 23.28 -6.03
C LYS A 61 -8.56 21.97 -5.49
N TRP A 62 -7.93 20.83 -5.79
CA TRP A 62 -8.40 19.53 -5.32
C TRP A 62 -8.16 19.33 -3.80
N ILE A 63 -7.10 19.92 -3.25
CA ILE A 63 -6.79 19.87 -1.81
C ILE A 63 -7.71 20.82 -1.02
N THR A 64 -8.02 21.99 -1.58
CA THR A 64 -8.81 23.03 -0.90
C THR A 64 -10.29 22.98 -1.22
N GLN A 65 -10.77 21.91 -1.86
CA GLN A 65 -12.19 21.79 -2.21
C GLN A 65 -13.06 21.68 -0.95
N PRO A 66 -14.28 22.24 -0.95
CA PRO A 66 -15.21 22.08 0.16
C PRO A 66 -15.60 20.60 0.30
N VAL A 67 -15.70 20.14 1.55
CA VAL A 67 -16.17 18.80 1.90
C VAL A 67 -17.19 18.95 3.04
N TYR A 68 -18.41 18.49 2.80
CA TYR A 68 -19.48 18.44 3.80
C TYR A 68 -19.37 17.10 4.53
N ILE A 69 -18.83 17.14 5.76
CA ILE A 69 -18.55 15.92 6.54
C ILE A 69 -19.86 15.22 6.93
N GLU A 70 -20.94 15.99 7.07
CA GLU A 70 -22.29 15.52 7.35
C GLU A 70 -22.86 14.56 6.30
N ASP A 71 -22.35 14.59 5.07
CA ASP A 71 -22.80 13.71 3.98
C ASP A 71 -22.17 12.30 4.05
N TYR A 72 -21.29 12.05 5.02
CA TYR A 72 -20.57 10.79 5.16
C TYR A 72 -20.86 10.12 6.50
N SER A 73 -21.22 8.84 6.45
CA SER A 73 -21.24 7.97 7.62
C SER A 73 -20.14 6.92 7.55
N TRP A 74 -19.58 6.54 8.71
CA TRP A 74 -18.50 5.57 8.76
C TRP A 74 -18.90 4.20 8.19
N GLN A 75 -20.12 3.77 8.50
CA GLN A 75 -20.66 2.48 8.09
C GLN A 75 -20.85 2.38 6.58
N GLU A 76 -21.14 3.48 5.90
CA GLU A 76 -21.27 3.53 4.44
C GLU A 76 -19.91 3.59 3.75
N VAL A 77 -18.96 4.35 4.29
CA VAL A 77 -17.62 4.49 3.71
C VAL A 77 -16.77 3.24 3.92
N LEU A 78 -16.89 2.61 5.08
CA LEU A 78 -16.18 1.38 5.46
C LEU A 78 -17.17 0.35 6.02
N PRO A 79 -17.95 -0.31 5.14
CA PRO A 79 -18.77 -1.44 5.56
C PRO A 79 -17.87 -2.57 6.05
N ASN A 80 -18.33 -3.29 7.07
CA ASN A 80 -17.58 -4.38 7.70
C ASN A 80 -16.27 -3.93 8.36
N PHE A 81 -16.26 -2.78 9.04
CA PHE A 81 -15.15 -2.32 9.89
C PHE A 81 -14.98 -3.18 11.16
N GLU A 82 -15.19 -4.50 11.09
CA GLU A 82 -14.68 -5.39 12.13
C GLU A 82 -13.15 -5.32 12.06
N PHE A 83 -12.59 -4.40 12.84
CA PHE A 83 -11.16 -4.19 12.94
C PHE A 83 -10.57 -5.43 13.60
N CYS A 84 -10.13 -6.39 12.78
CA CYS A 84 -9.38 -7.55 13.25
C CYS A 84 -7.99 -7.17 13.81
N GLY A 85 -7.61 -5.89 13.76
CA GLY A 85 -6.23 -5.47 14.05
C GLY A 85 -5.26 -5.91 12.97
N ASN A 86 -4.02 -5.44 13.06
CA ASN A 86 -2.92 -6.03 12.31
C ASN A 86 -2.63 -7.42 12.89
N MET A 87 -3.44 -8.44 12.54
CA MET A 87 -3.21 -9.85 12.91
C MET A 87 -1.79 -10.31 12.54
N ALA A 88 -1.21 -9.71 11.48
CA ALA A 88 0.15 -9.99 11.04
C ALA A 88 1.24 -9.55 12.04
N ALA A 89 0.94 -8.63 12.97
CA ALA A 89 1.91 -8.14 13.95
C ALA A 89 1.66 -8.65 15.37
N ASP A 90 0.49 -9.22 15.66
CA ASP A 90 0.07 -9.52 17.03
C ASP A 90 0.05 -11.01 17.40
N ASN A 91 0.42 -11.93 16.47
CA ASN A 91 0.42 -13.38 16.68
C ASN A 91 -0.88 -13.94 17.28
N ARG A 92 -1.99 -13.20 17.25
CA ARG A 92 -3.25 -13.70 17.78
C ARG A 92 -3.86 -14.66 16.76
N PRO A 93 -4.41 -15.81 17.20
CA PRO A 93 -5.11 -16.71 16.31
C PRO A 93 -6.26 -15.95 15.63
N ASN A 94 -6.32 -16.02 14.31
CA ASN A 94 -7.39 -15.42 13.54
C ASN A 94 -8.72 -16.07 13.96
N PRO A 95 -9.74 -15.32 14.44
CA PRO A 95 -11.02 -15.88 14.88
C PRO A 95 -11.79 -16.59 13.75
N LEU A 96 -11.43 -16.31 12.50
CA LEU A 96 -12.00 -16.97 11.32
C LEU A 96 -11.40 -18.35 11.03
N ASP A 97 -10.30 -18.72 11.70
CA ASP A 97 -9.61 -20.00 11.50
C ASP A 97 -10.10 -21.10 12.47
N SER A 98 -10.88 -20.74 13.50
CA SER A 98 -11.41 -21.69 14.50
C SER A 98 -12.51 -22.65 14.00
N SER A 99 -12.83 -22.66 12.70
CA SER A 99 -13.81 -23.58 12.12
C SER A 99 -13.30 -24.46 10.97
N ALA A 100 -11.99 -24.52 10.73
CA ALA A 100 -11.42 -25.42 9.72
C ALA A 100 -10.43 -26.43 10.33
N SER A 101 -10.91 -27.66 10.50
CA SER A 101 -10.15 -28.91 10.48
C SER A 101 -9.02 -29.12 11.51
N GLU A 102 -9.38 -29.85 12.57
CA GLU A 102 -8.53 -30.92 13.09
C GLU A 102 -8.20 -31.90 11.94
N ASP A 103 -7.00 -31.80 11.37
CA ASP A 103 -6.18 -32.91 10.81
C ASP A 103 -5.11 -32.38 9.86
N ASN A 104 -3.87 -32.22 10.35
CA ASN A 104 -2.71 -32.91 9.81
C ASN A 104 -1.42 -32.48 10.50
N SER A 105 -0.83 -33.44 11.23
CA SER A 105 0.57 -33.45 11.58
C SER A 105 1.43 -33.64 10.33
N ALA A 106 2.05 -32.58 9.82
CA ALA A 106 3.26 -32.67 9.00
C ALA A 106 4.00 -31.33 9.07
N ALA A 107 5.03 -31.29 9.92
CA ALA A 107 5.95 -30.17 10.01
C ALA A 107 6.79 -30.10 8.72
N GLU A 108 6.53 -29.10 7.88
CA GLU A 108 7.45 -28.66 6.84
C GLU A 108 8.54 -27.79 7.47
N ASN A 109 9.54 -28.43 8.08
CA ASN A 109 10.84 -27.82 8.33
C ASN A 109 11.76 -28.29 7.21
N SER A 110 11.99 -27.49 6.17
CA SER A 110 12.99 -27.82 5.14
C SER A 110 13.78 -26.64 4.61
N ASP A 111 13.27 -25.40 4.64
CA ASP A 111 13.95 -24.31 3.92
C ASP A 111 14.79 -23.38 4.83
N ASP A 112 14.51 -23.32 6.14
CA ASP A 112 15.23 -22.44 7.07
C ASP A 112 16.56 -23.03 7.59
N ASP A 113 16.71 -24.36 7.57
CA ASP A 113 17.93 -25.03 8.05
C ASP A 113 19.09 -24.93 7.04
N ASP A 114 18.79 -24.91 5.74
CA ASP A 114 19.81 -24.77 4.68
C ASP A 114 20.46 -23.39 4.68
N VAL A 115 19.68 -22.33 4.90
CA VAL A 115 20.20 -20.95 4.98
C VAL A 115 21.08 -20.77 6.21
N ARG A 116 20.71 -21.39 7.33
CA ARG A 116 21.50 -21.37 8.57
C ARG A 116 22.81 -22.12 8.43
N GLN A 117 22.80 -23.27 7.75
CA GLN A 117 24.01 -24.07 7.55
C GLN A 117 25.00 -23.41 6.60
N GLU A 118 24.52 -22.74 5.55
CA GLU A 118 25.40 -21.98 4.66
C GLU A 118 26.00 -20.75 5.36
N MET A 119 25.24 -20.08 6.22
CA MET A 119 25.74 -18.94 7.00
C MET A 119 26.82 -19.35 8.01
N ILE A 120 26.68 -20.51 8.64
CA ILE A 120 27.71 -21.07 9.56
C ILE A 120 28.98 -21.47 8.79
N ARG A 121 28.84 -22.01 7.57
CA ARG A 121 29.96 -22.40 6.72
C ARG A 121 30.79 -21.20 6.29
N VAL A 122 30.16 -20.10 5.90
CA VAL A 122 30.85 -18.86 5.49
C VAL A 122 31.61 -18.24 6.66
N LEU A 123 31.03 -18.25 7.86
CA LEU A 123 31.64 -17.66 9.05
C LEU A 123 32.77 -18.51 9.68
N SER A 124 32.86 -19.80 9.33
CA SER A 124 33.91 -20.69 9.85
C SER A 124 35.15 -20.77 8.96
N ASN A 125 35.14 -20.11 7.80
CA ASN A 125 36.20 -20.16 6.80
C ASN A 125 37.03 -18.86 6.71
N GLU A 126 36.99 -18.03 7.75
CA GLU A 126 37.84 -16.84 7.92
C GLU A 126 38.85 -17.01 9.07
#